data_AF-A0A9D4H853-F1
#
_entry.id   AF-A0A9D4H853-F1
#
_cell.length_a   1.000
_cell.length_b   1.000
_cell.length_c   1.000
_cell.angle_alpha   90.00
_cell.angle_beta   90.00
_cell.angle_gamma   90.00
#
_symmetry.space_group_name_H-M   'P 1'
#
loop_
_entity.id
_entity.type
_entity.pdbx_description
1 polymer ?
#
loop_
_entity_poly.entity_id
_entity_poly.type
_entity_poly.pdbx_seq_one_letter_code
_entity_poly.pdbx_strand_id
1 'polypeptide(L)'
;MTPVYFCTDHKTRRPDYLLYLIHQGADLNISVKQDRSLLDMAMTNSSLQTILTLLFCDVSREASVVMDNTYMQYVFERLPEFRDRLVKELYTPRTLQRLCREKIRTCLSSEGPARVMDLDLPRTLQDFVLCRDIQPEDVAV
;
A
#
# COMPACT_ATOMS: atom_id res chain seq x y z
N MET A 1 12.39 0.75 12.90
CA MET A 1 12.70 0.25 11.54
C MET A 1 12.00 -1.08 11.39
N THR A 2 11.07 -1.20 10.44
CA THR A 2 10.25 -2.41 10.22
C THR A 2 10.71 -3.16 8.96
N PRO A 3 10.41 -4.47 8.81
CA PRO A 3 10.80 -5.24 7.62
C PRO A 3 10.27 -4.64 6.31
N VAL A 4 9.05 -4.10 6.32
CA VAL A 4 8.40 -3.47 5.15
C VAL A 4 9.21 -2.30 4.60
N TYR A 5 9.89 -1.54 5.49
CA TYR A 5 10.74 -0.44 5.08
C TYR A 5 11.84 -0.89 4.12
N PHE A 6 12.49 -2.04 4.36
CA PHE A 6 13.57 -2.53 3.50
C PHE A 6 13.09 -2.93 2.11
N CYS A 7 11.81 -3.25 1.93
CA CYS A 7 11.24 -3.52 0.62
C CYS A 7 11.12 -2.24 -0.24
N THR A 8 11.05 -1.07 0.40
CA THR A 8 11.00 0.24 -0.27
C THR A 8 12.38 0.85 -0.53
N ASP A 9 13.45 0.25 0.01
CA ASP A 9 14.82 0.68 -0.25
C ASP A 9 15.33 0.23 -1.64
N HIS A 10 16.14 1.07 -2.25
CA HIS A 10 16.65 0.90 -3.62
C HIS A 10 17.51 -0.36 -3.80
N LYS A 11 18.12 -0.87 -2.71
CA LYS A 11 19.04 -2.02 -2.75
C LYS A 11 18.33 -3.35 -2.94
N THR A 12 17.08 -3.44 -2.48
CA THR A 12 16.37 -4.71 -2.34
C THR A 12 15.28 -4.86 -3.40
N ARG A 13 14.55 -3.79 -3.78
CA ARG A 13 13.53 -3.76 -4.87
C ARG A 13 12.81 -5.11 -5.12
N ARG A 14 12.14 -5.63 -4.09
CA ARG A 14 11.41 -6.91 -4.17
C ARG A 14 9.93 -6.66 -3.88
N PRO A 15 9.13 -6.29 -4.89
CA PRO A 15 7.69 -6.06 -4.73
C PRO A 15 6.99 -7.31 -4.19
N ASP A 16 7.48 -8.50 -4.53
CA ASP A 16 6.94 -9.79 -4.05
C ASP A 16 7.07 -9.91 -2.52
N TYR A 17 8.18 -9.44 -1.94
CA TYR A 17 8.38 -9.44 -0.50
C TYR A 17 7.53 -8.39 0.20
N LEU A 18 7.32 -7.24 -0.45
CA LEU A 18 6.39 -6.24 0.06
C LEU A 18 4.98 -6.84 0.15
N LEU A 19 4.50 -7.44 -0.93
CA LEU A 19 3.17 -8.04 -0.98
C LEU A 19 3.01 -9.18 0.03
N TYR A 20 4.03 -10.04 0.14
CA TYR A 20 4.08 -11.08 1.17
C TYR A 20 3.93 -10.50 2.58
N LEU A 21 4.71 -9.46 2.92
CA LEU A 21 4.64 -8.82 4.24
C LEU A 21 3.28 -8.16 4.48
N ILE A 22 2.68 -7.55 3.46
CA ILE A 22 1.33 -6.98 3.53
C ILE A 22 0.29 -8.07 3.85
N HIS A 23 0.40 -9.24 3.21
CA HIS A 23 -0.43 -10.42 3.44
C HIS A 23 -0.20 -11.07 4.81
N GLN A 24 0.99 -10.87 5.36
CA GLN A 24 1.29 -11.10 6.77
C GLN A 24 0.99 -9.85 7.60
N GLY A 25 -0.07 -9.10 7.27
CA GLY A 25 -0.64 -8.03 8.09
C GLY A 25 0.31 -6.91 8.50
N ALA A 26 1.40 -6.70 7.76
CA ALA A 26 2.35 -5.66 8.13
C ALA A 26 1.73 -4.25 8.02
N ASP A 27 2.10 -3.39 8.96
CA ASP A 27 1.63 -2.01 8.99
C ASP A 27 2.27 -1.18 7.88
N LEU A 28 1.43 -0.45 7.15
CA LEU A 28 1.83 0.38 6.02
C LEU A 28 1.73 1.87 6.33
N ASN A 29 1.07 2.23 7.43
CA ASN A 29 0.93 3.62 7.90
C ASN A 29 2.06 4.01 8.87
N ILE A 30 3.18 3.29 8.82
CA ILE A 30 4.37 3.59 9.61
C ILE A 30 5.00 4.90 9.17
N SER A 31 5.39 5.73 10.14
CA SER A 31 6.30 6.84 9.88
C SER A 31 7.74 6.35 9.95
N VAL A 32 8.52 6.75 8.96
CA VAL A 32 9.96 6.50 8.89
C VAL A 32 10.70 7.73 9.42
N LYS A 33 12.03 7.67 9.54
CA LYS A 33 12.88 8.81 9.89
C LYS A 33 12.48 10.05 9.05
N GLN A 34 12.40 11.21 9.72
CA GLN A 34 11.98 12.51 9.15
C GLN A 34 10.47 12.62 8.83
N ASP A 35 9.61 11.88 9.54
CA ASP A 35 8.14 11.91 9.38
C ASP A 35 7.65 11.56 7.97
N ARG A 36 8.50 10.91 7.17
CA ARG A 36 8.13 10.41 5.84
C ARG A 36 7.33 9.14 5.97
N SER A 37 6.23 9.04 5.23
CA SER A 37 5.46 7.82 5.11
C SER A 37 6.23 6.76 4.32
N LEU A 38 5.79 5.51 4.44
CA LEU A 38 6.29 4.42 3.60
C LEU A 38 6.13 4.71 2.10
N LEU A 39 5.05 5.41 1.73
CA LEU A 39 4.76 5.80 0.35
C LEU A 39 5.76 6.84 -0.18
N ASP A 40 6.12 7.84 0.64
CA ASP A 40 7.12 8.86 0.27
C ASP A 40 8.48 8.23 -0.04
N MET A 41 8.86 7.23 0.76
CA MET A 41 10.10 6.48 0.55
C MET A 41 10.05 5.67 -0.74
N ALA A 42 8.91 5.01 -1.02
CA ALA A 42 8.73 4.24 -2.24
C ALA A 42 8.80 5.12 -3.49
N MET A 43 8.20 6.31 -3.47
CA MET A 43 8.26 7.26 -4.60
C MET A 43 9.67 7.78 -4.87
N THR A 44 10.53 7.83 -3.86
CA THR A 44 11.91 8.31 -4.02
C THR A 44 12.85 7.22 -4.53
N ASN A 45 12.69 5.97 -4.06
CA ASN A 45 13.74 4.95 -4.16
C ASN A 45 13.31 3.64 -4.85
N SER A 46 12.01 3.40 -5.00
CA SER A 46 11.47 2.10 -5.39
C SER A 46 11.01 2.05 -6.86
N SER A 47 10.45 0.91 -7.25
CA SER A 47 9.81 0.72 -8.55
C SER A 47 8.37 1.21 -8.52
N LEU A 48 7.82 1.48 -9.72
CA LEU A 48 6.40 1.77 -9.90
C LEU A 48 5.53 0.69 -9.25
N GLN A 49 5.84 -0.60 -9.47
CA GLN A 49 5.11 -1.72 -8.86
C GLN A 49 4.95 -1.57 -7.35
N THR A 50 6.03 -1.24 -6.61
CA THR A 50 5.97 -1.04 -5.16
C THR A 50 5.03 0.10 -4.79
N ILE A 51 5.11 1.23 -5.51
CA ILE A 51 4.26 2.40 -5.28
C ILE A 51 2.80 1.99 -5.48
N LEU A 52 2.50 1.26 -6.55
CA LEU A 52 1.16 0.78 -6.83
C LEU A 52 0.66 -0.16 -5.75
N THR A 53 1.44 -1.17 -5.36
CA THR A 53 1.07 -2.08 -4.27
C THR A 53 0.67 -1.31 -3.02
N LEU A 54 1.45 -0.30 -2.62
CA LEU A 54 1.13 0.55 -1.47
C LEU A 54 -0.16 1.37 -1.68
N LEU A 55 -0.36 1.92 -2.88
CA LEU A 55 -1.55 2.70 -3.21
C LEU A 55 -2.83 1.84 -3.15
N PHE A 56 -2.79 0.60 -3.61
CA PHE A 56 -3.94 -0.32 -3.59
C PHE A 56 -4.17 -0.94 -2.21
N CYS A 57 -3.15 -1.06 -1.37
CA CYS A 57 -3.25 -1.59 -0.01
C CYS A 57 -3.68 -0.55 1.06
N ASP A 58 -4.44 0.47 0.66
CA ASP A 58 -5.04 1.48 1.54
C ASP A 58 -4.07 2.30 2.40
N VAL A 59 -2.82 2.47 1.97
CA VAL A 59 -1.88 3.38 2.66
C VAL A 59 -2.48 4.78 2.75
N SER A 60 -2.47 5.34 3.96
CA SER A 60 -2.89 6.72 4.24
C SER A 60 -2.02 7.68 3.44
N ARG A 61 -2.66 8.59 2.70
CA ARG A 61 -1.98 9.51 1.79
C ARG A 61 -2.86 10.69 1.46
N GLU A 62 -2.21 11.81 1.20
CA GLU A 62 -2.84 12.95 0.55
C GLU A 62 -2.73 12.81 -0.97
N ALA A 63 -3.81 13.09 -1.70
CA ALA A 63 -3.83 12.95 -3.15
C ALA A 63 -2.79 13.87 -3.83
N SER A 64 -2.59 15.08 -3.31
CA SER A 64 -1.58 16.04 -3.77
C SER A 64 -0.17 15.45 -3.72
N VAL A 65 0.20 14.76 -2.64
CA VAL A 65 1.54 14.15 -2.49
C VAL A 65 1.81 13.15 -3.62
N VAL A 66 0.82 12.37 -4.03
CA VAL A 66 0.95 11.42 -5.14
C VAL A 66 0.97 12.13 -6.49
N MET A 67 0.03 13.06 -6.69
CA MET A 67 -0.18 13.70 -7.98
C MET A 67 0.94 14.68 -8.32
N ASP A 68 1.44 15.44 -7.35
CA ASP A 68 2.45 16.48 -7.55
C ASP A 68 3.88 15.92 -7.52
N ASN A 69 4.04 14.62 -7.24
CA ASN A 69 5.34 13.98 -7.20
C ASN A 69 6.01 13.95 -8.59
N THR A 70 7.25 14.43 -8.68
CA THR A 70 8.00 14.52 -9.95
C THR A 70 8.14 13.17 -10.66
N TYR A 71 8.35 12.07 -9.92
CA TYR A 71 8.43 10.73 -10.51
C TYR A 71 7.07 10.29 -11.05
N MET A 72 5.98 10.55 -10.33
CA MET A 72 4.63 10.22 -10.81
C MET A 72 4.25 11.03 -12.04
N GLN A 73 4.62 12.31 -12.12
CA GLN A 73 4.44 13.12 -13.33
C GLN A 73 5.11 12.49 -14.56
N TYR A 74 6.35 12.04 -14.41
CA TYR A 74 7.05 11.30 -15.47
C TYR A 74 6.35 9.99 -15.86
N VAL A 75 5.80 9.25 -14.88
CA VAL A 75 5.01 8.04 -15.14
C VAL A 75 3.74 8.38 -15.93
N PHE A 76 3.04 9.46 -15.56
CA PHE A 76 1.81 9.88 -16.21
C PHE A 76 2.01 10.33 -17.66
N GLU A 77 3.15 10.93 -17.99
CA GLU A 77 3.50 11.28 -19.38
C GLU A 77 3.63 10.03 -20.26
N ARG A 78 4.08 8.92 -19.68
CA ARG A 78 4.26 7.65 -20.40
C ARG A 78 3.01 6.77 -20.39
N LEU A 79 2.18 6.91 -19.35
CA LEU A 79 1.04 6.05 -19.08
C LEU A 79 -0.18 6.93 -18.68
N PRO A 80 -0.79 7.64 -19.64
CA PRO A 80 -1.89 8.55 -19.36
C PRO A 80 -3.15 7.82 -18.85
N GLU A 81 -3.43 6.61 -19.36
CA GLU A 81 -4.56 5.79 -18.87
C GLU A 81 -4.40 5.43 -17.39
N PHE A 82 -3.16 5.23 -16.94
CA PHE A 82 -2.85 4.98 -15.54
C PHE A 82 -3.13 6.23 -14.69
N ARG A 83 -2.78 7.43 -15.18
CA ARG A 83 -3.12 8.68 -14.52
C ARG A 83 -4.62 8.79 -14.27
N ASP A 84 -5.45 8.52 -15.27
CA ASP A 84 -6.90 8.65 -15.14
C ASP A 84 -7.49 7.64 -14.16
N ARG A 85 -7.00 6.39 -14.19
CA ARG A 85 -7.34 5.37 -13.20
C ARG A 85 -6.96 5.82 -11.78
N LEU A 86 -5.74 6.35 -11.61
CA LEU A 86 -5.24 6.77 -10.31
C LEU A 86 -5.96 8.01 -9.79
N VAL A 87 -6.26 9.00 -10.63
CA VAL A 87 -7.07 10.17 -10.28
C VAL A 87 -8.44 9.71 -9.81
N LYS A 88 -9.10 8.83 -10.55
CA LYS A 88 -10.38 8.27 -10.12
C LYS A 88 -10.26 7.59 -8.75
N GLU A 89 -9.23 6.79 -8.54
CA GLU A 89 -8.98 6.10 -7.27
C GLU A 89 -8.68 7.04 -6.10
N LEU A 90 -7.95 8.14 -6.31
CA LEU A 90 -7.55 9.08 -5.27
C LEU A 90 -8.66 10.05 -4.87
N TYR A 91 -9.47 10.49 -5.84
CA TYR A 91 -10.52 11.48 -5.62
C TYR A 91 -11.91 10.85 -5.37
N THR A 92 -12.04 9.53 -5.55
CA THR A 92 -13.24 8.81 -5.11
C THR A 92 -13.07 8.43 -3.63
N PRO A 93 -14.05 8.72 -2.76
CA PRO A 93 -13.97 8.30 -1.37
C PRO A 93 -13.85 6.77 -1.28
N ARG A 94 -12.97 6.29 -0.38
CA ARG A 94 -12.82 4.87 -0.11
C ARG A 94 -14.16 4.27 0.31
N THR A 95 -14.43 3.05 -0.13
CA THR A 95 -15.60 2.30 0.32
C THR A 95 -15.51 2.06 1.83
N LEU A 96 -16.66 1.91 2.50
CA LEU A 96 -16.70 1.59 3.92
C LEU A 96 -15.87 0.34 4.24
N GLN A 97 -15.89 -0.67 3.36
CA GLN A 97 -15.09 -1.89 3.52
C GLN A 97 -13.58 -1.58 3.59
N ARG A 98 -13.07 -0.71 2.72
CA ARG A 98 -11.65 -0.33 2.72
C ARG A 98 -11.28 0.50 3.95
N LEU A 99 -12.16 1.40 4.39
CA LEU A 99 -11.98 2.13 5.65
C LEU A 99 -11.97 1.19 6.86
N CYS A 100 -12.86 0.20 6.89
CA CYS A 100 -12.86 -0.84 7.93
C CYS A 100 -11.57 -1.66 7.88
N ARG A 101 -11.12 -2.09 6.70
CA ARG A 101 -9.84 -2.81 6.52
C ARG A 101 -8.68 -2.01 7.09
N GLU A 102 -8.55 -0.74 6.71
CA GLU A 102 -7.51 0.15 7.23
C GLU A 102 -7.55 0.22 8.76
N LYS A 103 -8.72 0.50 9.35
CA LYS A 103 -8.85 0.61 10.81
C LYS A 103 -8.55 -0.70 11.54
N ILE A 104 -9.05 -1.83 11.05
CA ILE A 104 -8.77 -3.14 11.63
C ILE A 104 -7.26 -3.41 11.60
N ARG A 105 -6.60 -3.16 10.46
CA ARG A 105 -5.14 -3.36 10.32
C ARG A 105 -4.35 -2.46 11.25
N THR A 106 -4.71 -1.18 11.38
CA THR A 106 -4.04 -0.25 12.31
C THR A 106 -4.22 -0.67 13.77
N CYS A 107 -5.38 -1.23 14.14
CA CYS A 107 -5.58 -1.75 15.50
C CYS A 107 -4.76 -3.02 15.78
N LEU A 108 -4.47 -3.84 14.77
CA LEU A 108 -3.75 -5.10 14.91
C LEU A 108 -2.24 -4.96 14.68
N SER A 109 -1.76 -3.83 14.16
CA SER A 109 -0.35 -3.65 13.82
C SER A 109 0.61 -3.74 15.02
N SER A 110 0.14 -3.41 16.22
CA SER A 110 0.93 -3.54 17.46
C SER A 110 1.08 -4.99 17.94
N GLU A 111 0.21 -5.90 17.50
CA GLU A 111 0.10 -7.27 18.02
C GLU A 111 0.40 -8.35 16.97
N GLY A 112 0.52 -7.94 15.70
CA GLY A 112 0.98 -8.77 14.60
C GLY A 112 -0.15 -9.47 13.82
N PRO A 113 0.18 -10.02 12.64
CA PRO A 113 -0.78 -10.59 11.71
C PRO A 113 -1.51 -11.84 12.16
N ALA A 114 -0.93 -12.58 13.10
CA ALA A 114 -1.50 -13.84 13.59
C ALA A 114 -2.92 -13.62 14.14
N ARG A 115 -3.18 -12.44 14.72
CA ARG A 115 -4.48 -12.11 15.33
C ARG A 115 -5.61 -11.85 14.33
N VAL A 116 -5.32 -11.58 13.05
CA VAL A 116 -6.39 -11.45 12.04
C VAL A 116 -7.10 -12.80 11.86
N MET A 117 -6.34 -13.90 11.92
CA MET A 117 -6.89 -15.25 11.82
C MET A 117 -7.68 -15.66 13.08
N ASP A 118 -7.40 -15.01 14.20
CA ASP A 118 -8.10 -15.20 15.48
C ASP A 118 -9.40 -14.37 15.59
N LEU A 119 -9.66 -13.48 14.64
CA LEU A 119 -10.93 -12.75 14.60
C LEU A 119 -12.05 -13.70 14.18
N ASP A 120 -13.20 -13.60 14.86
CA ASP A 120 -14.46 -14.27 14.51
C ASP A 120 -15.09 -13.65 13.24
N LEU A 121 -14.33 -13.66 12.16
CA LEU A 121 -14.71 -13.19 10.83
C LEU A 121 -14.70 -14.36 9.84
N PRO A 122 -15.60 -14.36 8.84
CA PRO A 122 -15.49 -15.25 7.69
C PRO A 122 -14.11 -15.15 7.05
N ARG A 123 -13.57 -16.29 6.58
CA ARG A 123 -12.25 -16.35 5.92
C ARG A 123 -12.10 -15.34 4.79
N THR A 124 -13.17 -15.11 4.02
CA THR A 124 -13.19 -14.11 2.95
C THR A 124 -12.91 -12.69 3.46
N LEU A 125 -13.43 -12.33 4.64
CA LEU A 125 -13.16 -11.04 5.27
C LEU A 125 -11.77 -11.00 5.92
N GLN A 126 -11.29 -12.11 6.47
CA GLN A 126 -9.90 -12.21 6.96
C GLN A 126 -8.91 -12.01 5.81
N ASP A 127 -9.13 -12.67 4.67
CA ASP A 127 -8.30 -12.53 3.46
C ASP A 127 -8.35 -11.11 2.92
N PHE A 128 -9.53 -10.49 2.88
CA PHE A 128 -9.69 -9.08 2.52
C PHE A 128 -8.91 -8.15 3.47
N VAL A 129 -8.99 -8.37 4.79
CA VAL A 129 -8.23 -7.57 5.78
C VAL A 129 -6.72 -7.73 5.59
N LEU A 130 -6.27 -8.92 5.18
CA LEU A 130 -4.87 -9.20 4.85
C LEU A 130 -4.48 -8.75 3.42
N CYS A 131 -5.37 -8.05 2.72
CA CYS A 131 -5.17 -7.61 1.33
C CYS A 131 -4.87 -8.75 0.35
N ARG A 132 -5.25 -10.00 0.66
CA ARG A 132 -5.02 -11.18 -0.20
C ARG A 132 -5.88 -11.17 -1.47
N ASP A 133 -6.87 -10.28 -1.50
CA ASP A 133 -7.65 -9.93 -2.68
C ASP A 133 -6.83 -9.20 -3.75
N ILE A 134 -5.69 -8.58 -3.38
CA ILE A 134 -4.83 -7.83 -4.30
C ILE A 134 -3.75 -8.76 -4.84
N GLN A 135 -3.79 -9.04 -6.14
CA GLN A 135 -2.81 -9.86 -6.83
C GLN A 135 -1.75 -8.99 -7.53
N PRO A 136 -0.55 -9.53 -7.82
CA PRO A 136 0.49 -8.81 -8.54
C PRO A 136 0.04 -8.29 -9.92
N GLU A 137 -0.91 -8.99 -10.54
CA GLU A 137 -1.51 -8.65 -11.84
C GLU A 137 -2.36 -7.38 -11.76
N ASP A 138 -3.03 -7.12 -10.64
CA ASP A 138 -3.85 -5.92 -10.44
C ASP A 138 -3.00 -4.64 -10.39
N VAL A 139 -1.73 -4.81 -10.04
CA VAL A 139 -0.73 -3.76 -9.91
C VAL A 139 0.31 -3.76 -11.02
N ALA A 140 0.20 -4.67 -11.99
CA ALA A 140 1.04 -4.66 -13.18
C ALA A 140 0.61 -3.53 -14.13
N VAL A 141 1.58 -2.74 -14.60
CA VAL A 141 1.39 -1.66 -15.58
C VAL A 141 2.34 -1.85 -16.75
#